data_AF-A0A3D8IPE2-F1
#
_entry.id   AF-A0A3D8IPE2-F1
#
_cell.length_a   1.000
_cell.length_b   1.000
_cell.length_c   1.000
_cell.angle_alpha   90.00
_cell.angle_beta   90.00
_cell.angle_gamma   90.00
#
_symmetry.space_group_name_H-M   'P 1'
#
loop_
_entity.id
_entity.type
_entity.pdbx_description
1 polymer ?
#
loop_
_entity_poly.entity_id
_entity_poly.type
_entity_poly.pdbx_seq_one_letter_code
_entity_poly.pdbx_strand_id
1 'polypeptide(L)'
;MGIRAHIVKEYKIEVGECIGFNYDPEGLGNFLEKFSIRRYADESDNLEIPIEDILNIDLKEIALSQDKAILKSLREACDFYYAKNSGSVKIIWL
;
A
#
# COMPACT_ATOMS: atom_id res chain seq x y z
N MET A 1 -33.45 18.76 -13.30
CA MET A 1 -31.98 18.84 -13.15
C MET A 1 -31.61 18.13 -11.85
N GLY A 2 -30.70 17.15 -11.85
CA GLY A 2 -30.23 16.61 -10.56
C GLY A 2 -29.35 15.36 -10.60
N ILE A 3 -28.03 15.56 -10.66
CA ILE A 3 -27.00 14.99 -9.77
C ILE A 3 -26.01 16.14 -9.59
N ARG A 4 -25.53 16.39 -8.36
CA ARG A 4 -24.44 17.35 -8.13
C ARG A 4 -23.34 16.66 -7.35
N ALA A 5 -22.32 16.24 -8.08
CA ALA A 5 -21.06 15.77 -7.54
C ALA A 5 -20.19 16.97 -7.15
N HIS A 6 -19.47 16.84 -6.03
CA HIS A 6 -18.51 17.83 -5.55
C HIS A 6 -17.09 17.29 -5.72
N ILE A 7 -16.16 18.17 -6.09
CA ILE A 7 -14.79 17.82 -6.47
C ILE A 7 -13.88 17.85 -5.23
N VAL A 8 -13.12 16.77 -5.07
CA VAL A 8 -12.01 16.60 -4.12
C VAL A 8 -10.96 17.67 -4.38
N LYS A 9 -10.69 18.56 -3.41
CA LYS A 9 -9.87 19.75 -3.65
C LYS A 9 -8.36 19.51 -3.70
N GLU A 10 -7.87 18.39 -3.20
CA GLU A 10 -6.49 18.00 -3.44
C GLU A 10 -6.35 16.48 -3.40
N TYR A 11 -5.79 15.92 -4.48
CA TYR A 11 -5.37 14.53 -4.61
C TYR A 11 -3.96 14.54 -5.17
N LYS A 12 -2.97 14.45 -4.27
CA LYS A 12 -1.56 14.51 -4.63
C LYS A 12 -0.94 13.13 -4.44
N ILE A 13 -0.51 12.53 -5.55
CA ILE A 13 0.31 11.33 -5.54
C ILE A 13 1.76 11.80 -5.54
N GLU A 14 2.48 11.53 -4.46
CA GLU A 14 3.95 11.65 -4.44
C GLU A 14 4.52 10.25 -4.63
N VAL A 15 5.08 10.01 -5.82
CA VAL A 15 5.70 8.72 -6.15
C VAL A 15 7.12 8.72 -5.59
N GLY A 16 7.35 7.90 -4.56
CA GLY A 16 8.68 7.61 -4.04
C GLY A 16 9.41 6.56 -4.87
N GLU A 17 10.52 6.03 -4.33
CA GLU A 17 11.19 4.89 -4.97
C GLU A 17 10.26 3.68 -5.08
N CYS A 18 10.35 2.97 -6.20
CA CYS A 18 9.60 1.74 -6.42
C CYS A 18 10.00 0.69 -5.38
N ILE A 19 9.01 0.10 -4.70
CA ILE A 19 9.21 -0.92 -3.67
C ILE A 19 9.60 -2.32 -4.23
N GLY A 20 10.09 -2.39 -5.47
CA GLY A 20 10.63 -3.61 -6.08
C GLY A 20 9.65 -4.44 -6.92
N PHE A 21 8.39 -4.05 -7.02
CA PHE A 21 7.36 -4.72 -7.83
C PHE A 21 7.02 -3.95 -9.11
N ASN A 22 8.03 -3.80 -9.97
CA ASN A 22 7.88 -3.07 -11.22
C ASN A 22 7.03 -3.87 -12.22
N TYR A 23 5.87 -3.35 -12.60
CA TYR A 23 4.88 -4.05 -13.45
C TYR A 23 4.50 -5.45 -12.96
N ASP A 24 4.60 -5.71 -11.65
CA ASP A 24 4.36 -7.02 -11.06
C ASP A 24 3.30 -6.97 -9.93
N PRO A 25 2.03 -6.66 -10.27
CA PRO A 25 0.93 -6.62 -9.31
C PRO A 25 0.64 -7.99 -8.70
N GLU A 26 0.83 -9.08 -9.47
CA GLU A 26 0.68 -10.45 -8.97
C GLU A 26 1.77 -10.81 -7.96
N GLY A 27 3.03 -10.46 -8.22
CA GLY A 27 4.13 -10.66 -7.28
C GLY A 27 3.94 -9.90 -5.97
N LEU A 28 3.43 -8.66 -6.03
CA LEU A 28 3.05 -7.93 -4.82
C LEU A 28 1.87 -8.60 -4.11
N GLY A 29 0.85 -9.07 -4.85
CA GLY A 29 -0.26 -9.82 -4.27
C GLY A 29 0.20 -11.08 -3.53
N ASN A 30 1.05 -11.89 -4.16
CA ASN A 30 1.64 -13.09 -3.57
C ASN A 30 2.49 -12.76 -2.33
N PHE A 31 3.23 -11.65 -2.37
CA PHE A 31 3.99 -11.15 -1.23
C PHE A 31 3.07 -10.81 -0.05
N LEU A 32 1.99 -10.06 -0.29
CA LEU A 32 1.04 -9.67 0.76
C LEU A 32 0.34 -10.91 1.35
N GLU A 33 -0.03 -11.88 0.52
CA GLU A 33 -0.61 -13.16 0.96
C GLU A 33 0.35 -13.98 1.82
N LYS A 34 1.64 -14.04 1.45
CA LYS A 34 2.68 -14.73 2.22
C LYS A 34 2.75 -14.23 3.68
N PHE A 35 2.49 -12.95 3.91
CA PHE A 35 2.49 -12.34 5.24
C PHE A 35 1.09 -12.18 5.85
N SER A 36 0.07 -12.80 5.24
CA SER A 36 -1.34 -12.70 5.67
C SER A 36 -1.85 -11.25 5.77
N ILE A 37 -1.36 -10.37 4.90
CA ILE A 37 -1.73 -8.96 4.84
C ILE A 37 -2.98 -8.84 3.97
N ARG A 38 -4.05 -8.25 4.52
CA ARG A 38 -5.25 -7.99 3.73
C ARG A 38 -5.00 -6.82 2.78
N ARG A 39 -5.59 -6.91 1.60
CA ARG A 39 -5.57 -5.86 0.57
C ARG A 39 -6.95 -5.71 -0.04
N TYR A 40 -7.28 -4.49 -0.42
CA TYR A 40 -8.44 -4.17 -1.23
C TYR A 40 -7.95 -3.66 -2.57
N ALA A 41 -8.38 -4.30 -3.66
CA ALA A 41 -8.10 -3.84 -5.01
C ALA A 41 -9.30 -3.01 -5.51
N ASP A 42 -9.05 -1.84 -6.09
CA ASP A 42 -10.07 -1.11 -6.84
C ASP A 42 -10.15 -1.60 -8.30
N GLU A 43 -11.13 -1.10 -9.07
CA GLU A 43 -11.34 -1.47 -10.48
C GLU A 43 -10.15 -1.09 -11.39
N SER A 44 -9.18 -0.32 -10.89
CA SER A 44 -7.95 0.07 -11.59
C SER A 44 -6.73 -0.70 -11.10
N ASP A 45 -6.94 -1.84 -10.42
CA ASP A 45 -5.90 -2.69 -9.83
C ASP A 45 -4.99 -1.96 -8.81
N ASN A 46 -5.38 -0.77 -8.32
CA ASN A 46 -4.66 -0.15 -7.22
C ASN A 46 -4.94 -0.92 -5.94
N LEU A 47 -3.91 -1.11 -5.12
CA LEU A 47 -4.03 -1.84 -3.87
C LEU A 47 -4.10 -0.87 -2.70
N GLU A 48 -5.07 -1.06 -1.83
CA GLU A 48 -5.14 -0.42 -0.53
C GLU A 48 -4.88 -1.45 0.57
N ILE A 49 -3.88 -1.17 1.40
CA ILE A 49 -3.42 -2.04 2.47
C ILE A 49 -3.69 -1.34 3.82
N PRO A 50 -4.45 -1.95 4.74
CA PRO A 50 -4.67 -1.38 6.07
C PRO A 50 -3.36 -1.23 6.84
N ILE A 51 -3.18 -0.08 7.52
CA ILE A 51 -1.98 0.18 8.34
C ILE A 51 -1.80 -0.87 9.43
N GLU A 52 -2.90 -1.29 10.05
CA GLU A 52 -2.89 -2.27 11.15
C GLU A 52 -2.25 -3.59 10.71
N ASP A 53 -2.58 -4.08 9.52
CA ASP A 53 -2.04 -5.33 9.00
C ASP A 53 -0.53 -5.22 8.72
N ILE A 54 -0.04 -4.05 8.27
CA ILE A 54 1.40 -3.79 8.07
C ILE A 54 2.14 -3.73 9.42
N LEU A 55 1.55 -3.09 10.43
CA LEU A 55 2.16 -2.92 11.74
C LEU A 55 2.18 -4.23 12.55
N ASN A 56 1.20 -5.10 12.36
CA ASN A 56 1.08 -6.39 13.06
C ASN A 56 2.13 -7.43 12.65
N ILE A 57 2.86 -7.24 11.55
CA ILE A 57 3.88 -8.19 11.08
C ILE A 57 5.14 -8.07 11.93
N ASP A 58 5.62 -9.16 12.52
CA ASP A 58 6.90 -9.16 13.21
C ASP A 58 8.07 -9.28 12.21
N LEU A 59 8.83 -8.19 12.04
CA LEU A 59 10.01 -8.15 11.17
C LEU A 59 11.14 -9.10 11.59
N LYS A 60 11.15 -9.61 12.82
CA LYS A 60 12.17 -10.53 13.32
C LYS A 60 11.97 -11.94 12.77
N GLU A 61 10.74 -12.34 12.46
CA GLU A 61 10.41 -13.68 11.95
C GLU A 61 10.71 -13.85 10.45
N ILE A 62 11.09 -12.77 9.78
CA ILE A 62 11.32 -12.76 8.34
C ILE A 62 12.74 -13.26 8.04
N ALA A 63 12.85 -14.33 7.26
CA ALA A 63 14.16 -14.93 6.92
C ALA A 63 14.88 -14.18 5.79
N LEU A 64 14.14 -13.61 4.83
CA LEU A 64 14.69 -13.01 3.61
C LEU A 64 14.96 -11.51 3.79
N SER A 65 16.15 -11.06 3.38
CA SER A 65 16.58 -9.65 3.49
C SER A 65 15.73 -8.71 2.63
N GLN A 66 15.34 -9.16 1.43
CA GLN A 66 14.51 -8.39 0.50
C GLN A 66 13.10 -8.16 1.05
N ASP A 67 12.47 -9.20 1.60
CA ASP A 67 11.15 -9.09 2.23
C ASP A 67 11.15 -8.08 3.39
N LYS A 68 12.22 -8.06 4.19
CA LYS A 68 12.39 -7.07 5.26
C LYS A 68 12.51 -5.65 4.74
N ALA A 69 13.19 -5.44 3.61
CA ALA A 69 13.33 -4.12 3.02
C ALA A 69 11.97 -3.59 2.56
N ILE A 70 11.20 -4.43 1.85
CA ILE A 70 9.85 -4.10 1.37
C ILE A 70 8.92 -3.74 2.54
N LEU A 71 8.91 -4.56 3.60
CA LEU A 71 8.06 -4.31 4.76
C LEU A 71 8.49 -3.09 5.58
N LYS A 72 9.78 -2.77 5.60
CA LYS A 72 10.25 -1.50 6.17
C LYS A 72 9.71 -0.32 5.38
N SER A 73 9.81 -0.35 4.05
CA SER A 73 9.25 0.72 3.21
C SER A 73 7.74 0.85 3.38
N LEU A 74 6.99 -0.25 3.50
CA LEU A 74 5.56 -0.22 3.82
C LEU A 74 5.28 0.39 5.21
N ARG A 75 6.08 0.06 6.23
CA ARG A 75 5.96 0.65 7.56
C ARG A 75 6.29 2.15 7.57
N GLU A 76 7.29 2.58 6.81
CA GLU A 76 7.59 4.00 6.63
C GLU A 76 6.43 4.72 5.95
N ALA A 77 5.78 4.08 4.97
CA ALA A 77 4.60 4.63 4.32
C ALA A 77 3.40 4.77 5.27
N CYS A 78 3.28 3.92 6.30
CA CYS A 78 2.25 4.10 7.35
C CYS A 78 2.40 5.42 8.11
N ASP A 79 3.59 6.01 8.14
CA ASP A 79 3.83 7.29 8.80
C ASP A 79 3.46 8.52 7.95
N PHE A 80 3.19 8.33 6.66
CA PHE A 80 2.83 9.41 5.75
C PHE A 80 1.47 10.03 6.12
N TYR A 81 1.34 11.34 5.86
CA TYR A 81 0.13 12.09 6.22
C TYR A 81 -1.14 11.52 5.61
N TYR A 82 -1.08 11.05 4.35
CA TYR A 82 -2.22 10.40 3.71
C TYR A 82 -2.61 9.12 4.46
N ALA A 83 -1.65 8.21 4.66
CA ALA A 83 -1.89 6.91 5.27
C ALA A 83 -2.50 7.06 6.68
N LYS A 84 -1.96 7.97 7.50
CA LYS A 84 -2.51 8.27 8.84
C LYS A 84 -3.95 8.79 8.81
N ASN A 85 -4.35 9.52 7.77
CA ASN A 85 -5.70 10.05 7.63
C ASN A 85 -6.68 9.06 6.99
N SER A 86 -6.23 8.22 6.05
CA SER A 86 -7.06 7.20 5.40
C SER A 86 -7.14 5.89 6.18
N GLY A 87 -6.18 5.61 7.06
CA GLY A 87 -6.00 4.31 7.71
C GLY A 87 -5.40 3.23 6.80
N SER A 88 -5.01 3.59 5.57
CA SER A 88 -4.51 2.65 4.55
C SER A 88 -3.36 3.23 3.74
N VAL A 89 -2.41 2.36 3.38
CA VAL A 89 -1.37 2.64 2.38
C VAL A 89 -1.93 2.28 1.02
N LYS A 90 -1.96 3.24 0.09
CA LYS A 90 -2.38 3.02 -1.30
C LYS A 90 -1.15 2.82 -2.19
N ILE A 91 -1.15 1.74 -2.95
CA ILE A 91 -0.15 1.40 -3.95
C ILE A 91 -0.82 1.52 -5.32
N ILE A 92 -0.19 2.30 -6.19
CA ILE A 92 -0.65 2.55 -7.54
C ILE A 92 0.45 2.18 -8.53
N TRP A 93 0.06 1.73 -9.72
CA TRP A 93 0.97 1.59 -10.86
C TRP A 93 0.62 2.68 -11.87
N LEU A 94 1.64 3.43 -12.31
CA LEU A 94 1.52 4.52 -13.29
C LEU A 94 2.24 4.17 -14.59
#